data_AF-A0A2N5UA68-F1
#
_entry.id   AF-A0A2N5UA68-F1
#
_cell.length_a   1.000
_cell.length_b   1.000
_cell.length_c   1.000
_cell.angle_alpha   90.00
_cell.angle_beta   90.00
_cell.angle_gamma   90.00
#
_symmetry.space_group_name_H-M   'P 1'
#
loop_
_entity.id
_entity.type
_entity.pdbx_description
1 polymer ?
#
loop_
_entity_poly.entity_id
_entity_poly.type
_entity_poly.pdbx_seq_one_letter_code
_entity_poly.pdbx_strand_id
1 'polypeptide(L)'
;MSLTKSKMNTLSDGEQDNQWLKFLIEELWKKNLAPTLFSIDNKGLLEKLKNFGSNSKTKHLDIKIKCLRNKFKKDEINVQLIPSEAMLAGVLSFKFLHSK
;
A
#
# COMPACT_ATOMS: atom_id res chain seq x y z
N MET A 1 -15.91 -7.68 6.66
CA MET A 1 -14.53 -7.17 6.45
C MET A 1 -14.53 -5.68 6.78
N SER A 2 -13.63 -5.15 7.61
CA SER A 2 -13.67 -3.71 7.93
C SER A 2 -13.09 -2.86 6.79
N LEU A 3 -13.56 -1.62 6.62
CA LEU A 3 -13.07 -0.68 5.60
C LEU A 3 -11.55 -0.51 5.65
N THR A 4 -10.98 -0.45 6.85
CA THR A 4 -9.53 -0.39 7.05
C THR A 4 -8.81 -1.64 6.56
N LYS A 5 -9.37 -2.83 6.77
CA LYS A 5 -8.78 -4.09 6.28
C LYS A 5 -8.82 -4.14 4.75
N SER A 6 -9.93 -3.70 4.15
CA SER A 6 -10.05 -3.65 2.68
C SER A 6 -9.05 -2.69 2.05
N LYS A 7 -8.94 -1.45 2.56
CA LYS A 7 -7.96 -0.48 2.04
C LYS A 7 -6.52 -0.98 2.15
N MET A 8 -6.19 -1.71 3.21
CA MET A 8 -4.85 -2.28 3.40
C MET A 8 -4.54 -3.43 2.45
N ASN A 9 -5.55 -4.24 2.12
CA ASN A 9 -5.41 -5.27 1.09
C ASN A 9 -5.19 -4.63 -0.29
N THR A 10 -5.98 -3.62 -0.66
CA THR A 10 -5.79 -2.88 -1.92
C THR A 10 -4.39 -2.29 -2.05
N LEU A 11 -3.85 -1.71 -0.98
CA LEU A 11 -2.47 -1.22 -0.97
C LEU A 11 -1.44 -2.34 -1.13
N SER A 12 -1.65 -3.48 -0.47
CA SER A 12 -0.74 -4.62 -0.60
C SER A 12 -0.76 -5.24 -1.99
N ASP A 13 -1.92 -5.30 -2.64
CA ASP A 13 -2.07 -5.84 -3.98
C ASP A 13 -1.40 -4.89 -5.00
N GLY A 14 -1.66 -3.58 -4.91
CA GLY A 14 -0.98 -2.59 -5.74
C GLY A 14 0.54 -2.54 -5.56
N GLU A 15 1.03 -2.81 -4.35
CA GLU A 15 2.47 -2.97 -4.10
C GLU A 15 3.05 -4.23 -4.76
N GLN A 16 2.32 -5.35 -4.73
CA GLN A 16 2.77 -6.57 -5.40
C GLN A 16 2.87 -6.37 -6.92
N ASP A 17 1.90 -5.69 -7.53
CA ASP A 17 1.92 -5.38 -8.96
C ASP A 17 3.07 -4.42 -9.31
N ASN A 18 3.30 -3.40 -8.48
CA ASN A 18 4.41 -2.47 -8.63
C ASN A 18 5.77 -3.18 -8.58
N GLN A 19 5.93 -4.22 -7.75
CA GLN A 19 7.17 -4.99 -7.73
C GLN A 19 7.44 -5.72 -9.05
N TRP A 20 6.41 -6.30 -9.66
CA TRP A 20 6.55 -6.94 -10.97
C TRP A 20 6.92 -5.93 -12.05
N LEU A 21 6.30 -4.74 -12.04
CA LEU A 21 6.63 -3.66 -12.97
C LEU A 21 8.05 -3.15 -12.75
N LYS A 22 8.47 -2.95 -11.49
CA LYS A 22 9.84 -2.57 -11.16
C LYS A 22 10.82 -3.60 -11.71
N PHE A 23 10.63 -4.89 -11.39
CA PHE A 23 11.48 -5.97 -11.88
C PHE A 23 11.61 -5.95 -13.40
N LEU A 24 10.49 -5.83 -14.12
CA LEU A 24 10.50 -5.80 -15.58
C LEU A 24 11.29 -4.59 -16.13
N ILE A 25 11.12 -3.41 -15.55
CA ILE A 25 11.84 -2.19 -15.99
C ILE A 25 13.34 -2.30 -15.68
N GLU A 26 13.68 -2.80 -14.49
CA GLU A 26 15.08 -2.97 -14.10
C GLU A 26 15.80 -3.99 -15.01
N GLU A 27 15.13 -5.09 -15.39
CA GLU A 27 15.67 -6.08 -16.34
C GLU A 27 15.86 -5.50 -17.75
N LEU A 28 14.86 -4.76 -18.26
CA LEU A 28 14.90 -4.19 -19.61
C LEU A 28 15.92 -3.06 -19.75
N TRP A 29 16.02 -2.18 -18.75
CA TRP A 29 16.88 -0.98 -18.81
C TRP A 29 18.18 -1.10 -18.02
N LYS A 30 18.40 -2.20 -17.28
CA LYS A 30 19.58 -2.44 -16.43
C LYS A 30 19.88 -1.28 -15.47
N LYS A 31 18.83 -0.65 -14.95
CA LYS A 31 18.90 0.48 -14.02
C LYS A 31 18.17 0.12 -12.74
N ASN A 32 18.68 0.57 -11.60
CA ASN A 32 17.97 0.44 -10.34
C ASN A 32 16.96 1.57 -10.19
N LEU A 33 15.71 1.23 -9.87
CA LEU A 33 14.66 2.20 -9.65
C LEU A 33 14.57 2.59 -8.18
N ALA A 34 14.37 3.88 -7.93
CA ALA A 34 14.08 4.38 -6.61
C ALA A 34 12.81 3.74 -6.01
N PRO A 35 12.66 3.71 -4.68
CA PRO A 35 11.47 3.21 -4.01
C PRO A 35 10.19 3.90 -4.50
N THR A 36 9.16 3.13 -4.82
CA THR A 36 7.88 3.68 -5.29
C THR A 36 7.15 4.39 -4.16
N LEU A 37 6.57 5.55 -4.46
CA LEU A 37 5.77 6.34 -3.55
C LEU A 37 4.28 5.97 -3.66
N PHE A 38 3.74 5.35 -2.62
CA PHE A 38 2.32 5.05 -2.50
C PHE A 38 1.58 6.17 -1.78
N SER A 39 0.48 6.63 -2.36
CA SER A 39 -0.39 7.63 -1.76
C SER A 39 -1.60 6.96 -1.09
N ILE A 40 -1.85 7.31 0.16
CA ILE A 40 -2.98 6.80 0.97
C ILE A 40 -3.79 7.97 1.51
N ASP A 41 -5.09 7.79 1.72
CA ASP A 41 -5.99 8.79 2.31
C ASP A 41 -6.33 8.52 3.78
N ASN A 42 -5.81 7.44 4.35
CA ASN A 42 -6.17 6.97 5.69
C ASN A 42 -4.99 7.10 6.66
N LYS A 43 -5.07 8.10 7.55
CA LYS A 43 -4.04 8.33 8.60
C LYS A 43 -3.85 7.11 9.50
N GLY A 44 -4.92 6.43 9.89
CA GLY A 44 -4.85 5.23 10.73
C GLY A 44 -4.11 4.06 10.06
N LEU A 45 -4.08 4.01 8.73
CA LEU A 45 -3.28 3.04 7.98
C LEU A 45 -1.79 3.39 8.02
N LEU A 46 -1.45 4.67 7.86
CA LEU A 46 -0.07 5.15 8.01
C LEU A 46 0.49 4.84 9.40
N GLU A 47 -0.31 5.11 10.44
CA GLU A 47 0.09 4.84 11.82
C GLU A 47 0.26 3.35 12.08
N LYS A 48 -0.56 2.49 11.46
CA LYS A 48 -0.37 1.02 11.52
C LYS A 48 0.91 0.57 10.84
N LEU A 49 1.33 1.19 9.74
CA LEU A 49 2.61 0.86 9.10
C LEU A 49 3.80 1.28 9.97
N LYS A 50 3.71 2.46 10.61
CA LYS A 50 4.74 3.00 11.50
C LYS A 50 4.83 2.26 12.85
N ASN A 51 3.73 2.16 13.59
CA ASN A 51 3.72 1.89 15.05
C ASN A 51 3.17 0.51 15.48
N PHE A 52 3.33 -0.50 14.65
CA PHE A 52 2.76 -1.82 14.92
C PHE A 52 3.46 -2.57 16.07
N GLY A 53 2.77 -2.80 17.19
CA GLY A 53 3.27 -3.64 18.28
C GLY A 53 2.67 -3.45 19.69
N SER A 54 1.88 -2.43 19.98
CA SER A 54 1.41 -2.13 21.34
C SER A 54 0.11 -2.83 21.77
N ASN A 55 -0.46 -3.72 20.96
CA ASN A 55 -1.68 -4.43 21.34
C ASN A 55 -1.59 -5.94 21.02
N SER A 56 -1.59 -6.77 22.06
CA SER A 56 -1.45 -8.24 21.99
C SER A 56 -2.62 -8.95 21.29
N LYS A 57 -3.70 -8.21 20.94
CA LYS A 57 -4.92 -8.72 20.31
C LYS A 57 -4.88 -8.87 18.78
N THR A 58 -3.83 -8.40 18.09
CA THR A 58 -3.76 -8.48 16.62
C THR A 58 -2.93 -9.68 16.12
N LYS A 59 -2.79 -10.78 16.87
CA LYS A 59 -1.94 -11.93 16.48
C LYS A 59 -2.25 -12.54 15.09
N HIS A 60 -3.48 -12.41 14.59
CA HIS A 60 -3.86 -12.80 13.22
C HIS A 60 -3.72 -11.66 12.20
N LEU A 61 -2.59 -10.97 12.23
CA LEU A 61 -2.28 -9.98 11.20
C LEU A 61 -1.88 -10.70 9.92
N ASP A 62 -2.61 -10.38 8.87
CA ASP A 62 -2.50 -10.93 7.52
C ASP A 62 -1.04 -10.91 7.03
N ILE A 63 -0.57 -12.01 6.44
CA ILE A 63 0.81 -12.16 5.94
C ILE A 63 1.16 -11.00 4.99
N LYS A 64 0.19 -10.58 4.18
CA LYS A 64 0.29 -9.43 3.27
C LYS A 64 0.66 -8.14 4.00
N ILE A 65 -0.02 -7.86 5.12
CA ILE A 65 0.20 -6.67 5.95
C ILE A 65 1.61 -6.69 6.58
N LYS A 66 2.05 -7.86 7.04
CA LYS A 66 3.39 -8.03 7.61
C LYS A 66 4.48 -7.81 6.54
N CYS A 67 4.26 -8.31 5.33
CA CYS A 67 5.15 -8.11 4.19
C CYS A 67 5.26 -6.62 3.83
N LEU A 68 4.13 -5.94 3.64
CA LEU A 68 4.08 -4.52 3.31
C LEU A 68 4.82 -3.65 4.34
N ARG A 69 4.65 -3.95 5.64
CA ARG A 69 5.39 -3.28 6.71
C ARG A 69 6.89 -3.47 6.60
N ASN A 70 7.34 -4.69 6.31
CA ASN A 70 8.77 -4.99 6.21
C ASN A 70 9.42 -4.16 5.10
N LYS A 71 8.76 -4.05 3.95
CA LYS A 71 9.21 -3.23 2.82
C LYS A 71 9.26 -1.75 3.19
N PHE A 72 8.22 -1.24 3.85
CA PHE A 72 8.19 0.14 4.32
C PHE A 72 9.33 0.45 5.31
N LYS A 73 9.67 -0.49 6.20
CA LYS A 73 10.79 -0.35 7.15
C LYS A 73 12.17 -0.43 6.53
N LYS A 74 12.31 -1.07 5.38
CA LYS A 74 13.56 -1.20 4.64
C LYS A 74 13.74 -0.11 3.60
N ASP A 75 12.85 0.89 3.59
CA ASP A 75 12.77 1.93 2.57
C ASP A 75 12.67 1.36 1.14
N GLU A 76 12.14 0.14 0.98
CA GLU A 76 11.86 -0.45 -0.34
C GLU A 76 10.62 0.21 -0.99
N ILE A 77 9.74 0.77 -0.16
CA ILE A 77 8.57 1.56 -0.57
C ILE A 77 8.44 2.80 0.31
N ASN A 78 7.94 3.88 -0.29
CA ASN A 78 7.56 5.09 0.42
C ASN A 78 6.04 5.19 0.51
N VAL A 79 5.52 5.75 1.59
CA VAL A 79 4.08 5.95 1.78
C VAL A 79 3.81 7.37 2.26
N GLN A 80 2.94 8.09 1.55
CA GLN A 80 2.51 9.45 1.89
C GLN A 80 1.00 9.53 2.10
N LEU A 81 0.59 10.41 3.02
CA LEU A 81 -0.81 10.74 3.24
C LEU A 81 -1.21 11.88 2.29
N ILE A 82 -2.30 11.70 1.56
CA ILE A 82 -2.92 12.73 0.72
C ILE A 82 -4.39 12.93 1.11
N PRO A 83 -4.99 14.11 0.86
CA PRO A 83 -6.42 14.31 1.01
C PRO A 83 -7.23 13.33 0.13
N SER A 84 -8.39 12.89 0.58
CA SER A 84 -9.23 11.95 -0.18
C SER A 84 -9.67 12.52 -1.54
N GLU A 85 -9.83 13.84 -1.64
CA GLU A 85 -10.17 14.54 -2.88
C GLU A 85 -9.05 14.48 -3.93
N ALA A 86 -7.80 14.37 -3.46
CA ALA A 86 -6.62 14.22 -4.32
C ALA A 86 -6.33 12.75 -4.67
N MET A 87 -7.05 11.80 -4.09
CA MET A 87 -6.82 10.36 -4.30
C MET A 87 -7.49 9.88 -5.58
N LEU A 88 -6.77 9.98 -6.70
CA LEU A 88 -7.22 9.49 -8.02
C LEU A 88 -7.71 8.03 -7.99
N ALA A 89 -7.03 7.18 -7.22
CA ALA A 89 -7.44 5.78 -7.04
C ALA A 89 -8.84 5.64 -6.39
N GLY A 90 -9.20 6.55 -5.49
CA GLY A 90 -10.53 6.61 -4.89
C GLY A 90 -11.61 6.99 -5.91
N VAL A 91 -11.32 7.98 -6.75
CA VAL A 91 -12.21 8.41 -7.85
C VAL A 91 -12.42 7.30 -8.88
N LEU A 92 -11.36 6.60 -9.28
CA LEU A 92 -11.43 5.48 -10.23
C LEU A 92 -12.23 4.31 -9.65
N SER A 93 -11.99 3.96 -8.38
CA SER A 93 -12.73 2.88 -7.72
C SER A 93 -14.21 3.22 -7.55
N PHE A 94 -14.54 4.48 -7.25
CA PHE A 94 -15.92 4.95 -7.15
C PHE A 94 -16.64 4.86 -8.49
N LYS A 95 -15.99 5.32 -9.58
CA LYS A 95 -16.53 5.19 -10.95
C LYS A 95 -16.73 3.73 -11.34
N PHE A 96 -15.78 2.85 -11.02
CA PHE A 96 -15.89 1.43 -11.34
C PHE A 96 -17.07 0.75 -10.62
N LEU A 97 -17.36 1.16 -9.37
CA LEU A 97 -18.46 0.59 -8.59
C LEU A 97 -19.85 1.08 -9.05
N HIS A 98 -19.95 2.32 -9.55
CA HIS A 98 -21.21 2.94 -10.01
C HIS A 98 -21.44 2.84 -11.53
N SER A 99 -20.56 2.12 -12.25
CA SER A 99 -20.69 1.85 -13.69
C SER A 99 -21.35 0.49 -13.98
N LYS A 100 -22.04 -0.12 -13.00
CA LYS A 100 -22.79 -1.37 -13.13
C LYS A 100 -24.28 -1.14 -12.94
#